data_AF-A0A412CM53-F1
#
_entry.id   AF-A0A412CM53-F1
#
_cell.length_a   1.000
_cell.length_b   1.000
_cell.length_c   1.000
_cell.angle_alpha   90.00
_cell.angle_beta   90.00
_cell.angle_gamma   90.00
#
_symmetry.space_group_name_H-M   'P 1'
#
loop_
_entity.id
_entity.type
_entity.pdbx_description
1 polymer ?
#
loop_
_entity_poly.entity_id
_entity_poly.type
_entity_poly.pdbx_seq_one_letter_code
_entity_poly.pdbx_strand_id
1 'polypeptide(L)'
;MKTKRLILALTTWTVVIVMSLHSCQTDSGYDNVIQENNLTEADLFVASEAYKNLEKEIKKNLRRRKNAIDKFSKEEKKQYQQLRKKLSKSDTRVEAQIQLNILLGYDEEASYDRIDSLVWKVYKGTNFTRLELTRARQKRQMNQITISTRDTDSEQRCIDDCNADATNEDMECQHTYYAEIQDAENSMSDWEKLMYPERLEYLKERARNSRDECVKKVDKDREGCVKDCCKKTT
;
A
#
# COMPACT_ATOMS: atom_id res chain seq x y z
N MET A 1 -23.49 -38.66 60.62
CA MET A 1 -23.92 -38.31 59.23
C MET A 1 -23.32 -36.99 58.68
N LYS A 2 -22.17 -36.48 59.18
CA LYS A 2 -21.61 -35.20 58.69
C LYS A 2 -20.19 -35.26 58.09
N THR A 3 -19.49 -36.38 58.19
CA THR A 3 -18.11 -36.51 57.68
C THR A 3 -18.01 -37.09 56.26
N LYS A 4 -19.02 -37.84 55.78
CA LYS A 4 -19.01 -38.40 54.41
C LYS A 4 -19.37 -37.41 53.29
N ARG A 5 -20.03 -36.28 53.61
CA ARG A 5 -20.37 -35.23 52.62
C ARG A 5 -19.22 -34.26 52.34
N LEU A 6 -18.29 -34.09 53.28
CA LEU A 6 -17.14 -33.20 53.11
C LEU A 6 -16.05 -33.82 52.22
N ILE A 7 -15.88 -35.15 52.29
CA ILE A 7 -14.90 -35.87 51.45
C ILE A 7 -15.37 -35.88 49.99
N LEU A 8 -16.68 -36.04 49.72
CA LEU A 8 -17.20 -36.04 48.35
C LEU A 8 -17.12 -34.65 47.65
N ALA A 9 -17.10 -33.56 48.42
CA ALA A 9 -16.97 -32.20 47.89
C ALA A 9 -15.50 -31.78 47.65
N LEU A 10 -14.57 -32.34 48.41
CA LEU A 10 -13.14 -32.08 48.23
C LEU A 10 -12.52 -32.88 47.08
N THR A 11 -13.05 -34.07 46.78
CA THR A 11 -12.58 -34.86 45.63
C THR A 11 -13.16 -34.41 44.29
N THR A 12 -14.30 -33.71 44.27
CA THR A 12 -14.86 -33.13 43.03
C THR A 12 -14.15 -31.84 42.64
N TRP A 13 -13.63 -31.06 43.59
CA TRP A 13 -12.83 -29.86 43.28
C TRP A 13 -11.43 -30.17 42.75
N THR A 14 -10.80 -31.27 43.19
CA THR A 14 -9.50 -31.69 42.63
C THR A 14 -9.62 -32.20 41.19
N VAL A 15 -10.73 -32.83 40.80
CA VAL A 15 -10.93 -33.31 39.42
C VAL A 15 -11.16 -32.13 38.44
N VAL A 16 -11.83 -31.06 38.87
CA VAL A 16 -12.04 -29.87 38.02
C VAL A 16 -10.72 -29.10 37.83
N ILE A 17 -9.84 -29.06 38.82
CA ILE A 17 -8.52 -28.43 38.69
C ILE A 17 -7.59 -29.27 37.80
N VAL A 18 -7.64 -30.60 37.88
CA VAL A 18 -6.82 -31.47 37.02
C VAL A 18 -7.31 -31.50 35.57
N MET A 19 -8.62 -31.40 35.30
CA MET A 19 -9.13 -31.19 33.94
C MET A 19 -8.87 -29.76 33.42
N SER A 20 -8.78 -28.76 34.30
CA SER A 20 -8.42 -27.39 33.92
C SER A 20 -6.91 -27.18 33.75
N LEU A 21 -6.07 -28.07 34.30
CA LEU A 21 -4.61 -28.07 34.11
C LEU A 21 -4.15 -29.01 32.98
N HIS A 22 -4.97 -29.96 32.53
CA HIS A 22 -4.71 -30.72 31.30
C HIS A 22 -5.15 -30.00 30.02
N SER A 23 -5.88 -28.88 30.13
CA SER A 23 -6.07 -27.93 29.01
C SER A 23 -4.90 -26.95 28.85
N CYS A 24 -3.82 -27.12 29.64
CA CYS A 24 -2.57 -26.34 29.54
C CYS A 24 -1.35 -27.23 29.23
N GLN A 25 -1.57 -28.40 28.65
CA GLN A 25 -0.72 -28.87 27.59
C GLN A 25 -1.52 -28.68 26.30
N THR A 26 -1.51 -27.45 25.79
CA THR A 26 -1.41 -27.28 24.35
C THR A 26 -0.36 -28.27 23.92
N ASP A 27 -0.79 -29.31 23.21
CA ASP A 27 0.10 -30.13 22.43
C ASP A 27 1.00 -29.14 21.70
N SER A 28 2.23 -29.04 22.18
CA SER A 28 3.28 -28.25 21.55
C SER A 28 3.82 -29.01 20.35
N GLY A 29 2.97 -29.82 19.71
CA GLY A 29 2.88 -29.86 18.28
C GLY A 29 2.73 -28.43 17.79
N TYR A 30 3.86 -27.84 17.42
CA TYR A 30 3.94 -26.98 16.26
C TYR A 30 3.40 -27.73 15.03
N ASP A 31 2.11 -28.00 15.05
CA ASP A 31 1.29 -28.06 13.88
C ASP A 31 0.97 -26.58 13.56
N ASN A 32 1.95 -25.70 13.33
CA ASN A 32 2.58 -25.58 12.00
C ASN A 32 2.38 -26.79 11.06
N VAL A 33 1.13 -27.27 10.94
CA VAL A 33 0.59 -27.50 9.62
C VAL A 33 0.68 -26.10 9.03
N ILE A 34 1.82 -25.87 8.37
CA ILE A 34 1.85 -25.16 7.12
C ILE A 34 0.65 -25.77 6.41
N GLN A 35 -0.52 -25.15 6.59
CA GLN A 35 -1.55 -25.20 5.60
C GLN A 35 -0.73 -24.90 4.36
N GLU A 36 -0.58 -25.88 3.47
CA GLU A 36 -0.01 -25.67 2.16
C GLU A 36 -0.83 -24.52 1.59
N ASN A 37 -0.35 -23.32 1.90
CA ASN A 37 -0.89 -22.07 1.45
C ASN A 37 -0.46 -22.17 0.02
N ASN A 38 -1.29 -22.76 -0.84
CA ASN A 38 -1.04 -22.87 -2.26
C ASN A 38 -0.60 -21.47 -2.69
N LEU A 39 0.71 -21.27 -2.81
CA LEU A 39 1.29 -19.96 -3.00
C LEU A 39 0.85 -19.58 -4.40
N THR A 40 0.00 -18.56 -4.47
CA THR A 40 -0.49 -18.08 -5.75
C THR A 40 0.65 -17.43 -6.52
N GLU A 41 0.50 -17.30 -7.83
CA GLU A 41 1.45 -16.53 -8.64
C GLU A 41 1.62 -15.11 -8.09
N ALA A 42 0.52 -14.50 -7.63
CA ALA A 42 0.53 -13.19 -6.97
C ALA A 42 1.31 -13.18 -5.64
N ASP A 43 1.24 -14.25 -4.84
CA ASP A 43 2.03 -14.38 -3.59
C ASP A 43 3.53 -14.41 -3.89
N LEU A 44 3.94 -15.21 -4.88
CA LEU A 44 5.34 -15.28 -5.32
C LEU A 44 5.80 -13.95 -5.92
N PHE A 45 4.94 -13.32 -6.72
CA PHE A 45 5.19 -12.03 -7.33
C PHE A 45 5.44 -10.93 -6.30
N VAL A 46 4.58 -10.80 -5.29
CA VAL A 46 4.72 -9.80 -4.21
C VAL A 46 5.94 -10.08 -3.32
N ALA A 47 6.41 -11.32 -3.25
CA ALA A 47 7.64 -11.71 -2.56
C ALA A 47 8.92 -11.46 -3.39
N SER A 48 8.79 -11.25 -4.71
CA SER A 48 9.91 -11.10 -5.64
C SER A 48 10.76 -9.87 -5.35
N GLU A 49 12.03 -9.94 -5.74
CA GLU A 49 12.96 -8.81 -5.62
C GLU A 49 12.54 -7.62 -6.50
N ALA A 50 12.07 -7.89 -7.72
CA ALA A 50 11.62 -6.86 -8.64
C ALA A 50 10.46 -6.04 -8.05
N TYR A 51 9.46 -6.72 -7.47
CA TYR A 51 8.35 -6.06 -6.79
C TYR A 51 8.82 -5.26 -5.55
N LYS A 52 9.71 -5.82 -4.72
CA LYS A 52 10.30 -5.12 -3.58
C LYS A 52 11.10 -3.88 -3.98
N ASN A 53 11.79 -3.92 -5.12
CA ASN A 53 12.53 -2.77 -5.67
C ASN A 53 11.58 -1.67 -6.14
N LEU A 54 10.47 -2.02 -6.80
CA LEU A 54 9.42 -1.06 -7.14
C LEU A 54 8.80 -0.43 -5.89
N GLU A 55 8.41 -1.25 -4.91
CA GLU A 55 7.90 -0.79 -3.61
C GLU A 55 8.88 0.18 -2.92
N LYS A 56 10.19 -0.10 -2.98
CA LYS A 56 11.24 0.75 -2.41
C LYS A 56 11.32 2.11 -3.10
N GLU A 57 11.26 2.17 -4.43
CA GLU A 57 11.29 3.45 -5.15
C GLU A 57 10.00 4.26 -4.94
N ILE A 58 8.84 3.61 -4.85
CA ILE A 58 7.59 4.29 -4.47
C ILE A 58 7.68 4.83 -3.04
N LYS A 59 8.16 4.04 -2.07
CA LYS A 59 8.40 4.52 -0.69
C LYS A 59 9.34 5.72 -0.66
N LYS A 60 10.39 5.72 -1.47
CA LYS A 60 11.35 6.81 -1.56
C LYS A 60 10.72 8.07 -2.16
N ASN A 61 9.90 7.94 -3.20
CA ASN A 61 9.16 9.05 -3.80
C ASN A 61 8.17 9.64 -2.78
N LEU A 62 7.34 8.79 -2.15
CA LEU A 62 6.41 9.20 -1.09
C LEU A 62 7.11 9.94 0.06
N ARG A 63 8.26 9.44 0.52
CA ARG A 63 9.08 10.11 1.55
C ARG A 63 9.61 11.46 1.10
N ARG A 64 10.07 11.58 -0.15
CA ARG A 64 10.53 12.86 -0.71
C ARG A 64 9.40 13.87 -0.79
N ARG A 65 8.23 13.48 -1.34
CA ARG A 65 7.01 14.30 -1.38
C ARG A 65 6.62 14.76 0.02
N LYS A 66 6.52 13.83 0.96
CA LYS A 66 6.25 14.11 2.38
C LYS A 66 7.21 15.15 2.94
N ASN A 67 8.51 14.89 2.85
CA ASN A 67 9.53 15.75 3.46
C ASN A 67 9.55 17.17 2.88
N ALA A 68 9.14 17.34 1.61
CA ALA A 68 8.92 18.65 1.02
C ALA A 68 7.66 19.32 1.58
N ILE A 69 6.52 18.62 1.55
CA ILE A 69 5.22 19.12 2.00
C ILE A 69 5.20 19.46 3.50
N ASP A 70 5.91 18.69 4.32
CA ASP A 70 5.99 18.92 5.77
C ASP A 70 6.66 20.27 6.11
N LYS A 71 7.50 20.80 5.21
CA LYS A 71 8.15 22.12 5.36
C LYS A 71 7.31 23.28 4.84
N PHE A 72 6.21 23.02 4.13
CA PHE A 72 5.37 24.06 3.55
C PHE A 72 4.60 24.83 4.63
N SER A 73 4.57 26.16 4.46
CA SER A 73 3.61 27.06 5.10
C SER A 73 2.16 26.71 4.74
N LYS A 74 1.19 27.35 5.42
CA LYS A 74 -0.24 27.16 5.10
C LYS A 74 -0.56 27.60 3.67
N GLU A 75 0.09 28.66 3.21
CA GLU A 75 -0.04 29.23 1.88
C GLU A 75 0.55 28.30 0.82
N GLU A 76 1.76 27.78 1.04
CA GLU A 76 2.41 26.82 0.14
C GLU A 76 1.62 25.51 0.04
N LYS A 77 1.03 25.01 1.14
CA LYS A 77 0.12 23.84 1.09
C LYS A 77 -1.12 24.09 0.23
N LYS A 78 -1.69 25.30 0.28
CA LYS A 78 -2.80 25.69 -0.61
C LYS A 78 -2.34 25.77 -2.06
N GLN A 79 -1.17 26.35 -2.33
CA GLN A 79 -0.59 26.40 -3.67
C GLN A 79 -0.34 25.00 -4.24
N TYR A 80 0.27 24.10 -3.46
CA TYR A 80 0.46 22.69 -3.82
C TYR A 80 -0.85 22.04 -4.26
N GLN A 81 -1.93 22.18 -3.48
CA GLN A 81 -3.24 21.62 -3.81
C GLN A 81 -3.84 22.23 -5.09
N GLN A 82 -3.62 23.52 -5.35
CA GLN A 82 -4.06 24.19 -6.58
C GLN A 82 -3.28 23.71 -7.80
N LEU A 83 -1.95 23.57 -7.69
CA LEU A 83 -1.09 23.06 -8.75
C LEU A 83 -1.45 21.62 -9.10
N ARG A 84 -1.64 20.75 -8.10
CA ARG A 84 -2.15 19.38 -8.28
C ARG A 84 -3.50 19.31 -9.00
N LYS A 85 -4.38 20.31 -8.85
CA LYS A 85 -5.65 20.39 -9.59
C LYS A 85 -5.45 20.84 -11.05
N LYS A 86 -4.38 21.56 -11.35
CA LYS A 86 -4.07 22.02 -12.72
C LYS A 86 -3.38 20.94 -13.55
N LEU A 87 -2.74 19.96 -12.90
CA LEU A 87 -2.12 18.81 -13.59
C LEU A 87 -3.12 18.00 -14.43
N SER A 88 -4.38 17.91 -14.01
CA SER A 88 -5.42 17.18 -14.76
C SER A 88 -5.99 17.93 -15.96
N LYS A 89 -5.48 19.14 -16.26
CA LYS A 89 -5.89 19.95 -17.42
C LYS A 89 -4.72 20.07 -18.39
N SER A 90 -4.88 19.54 -19.60
CA SER A 90 -3.86 19.53 -20.67
C SER A 90 -3.19 20.89 -20.84
N ASP A 91 -3.98 21.95 -20.99
CA ASP A 91 -3.51 23.28 -21.40
C ASP A 91 -2.69 23.98 -20.31
N THR A 92 -2.79 23.52 -19.06
CA THR A 92 -2.06 24.08 -17.92
C THR A 92 -1.08 23.09 -17.30
N ARG A 93 -1.00 21.84 -17.79
CA ARG A 93 -0.24 20.75 -17.17
C ARG A 93 1.25 21.08 -17.10
N VAL A 94 1.86 21.47 -18.21
CA VAL A 94 3.29 21.78 -18.29
C VAL A 94 3.67 22.90 -17.33
N GLU A 95 2.94 24.01 -17.36
CA GLU A 95 3.17 25.15 -16.47
C GLU A 95 2.96 24.78 -15.00
N ALA A 96 1.90 24.03 -14.70
CA ALA A 96 1.63 23.55 -13.35
C ALA A 96 2.73 22.60 -12.84
N GLN A 97 3.29 21.76 -13.72
CA GLN A 97 4.39 20.86 -13.38
C GLN A 97 5.68 21.63 -13.09
N ILE A 98 6.01 22.65 -13.88
CA ILE A 98 7.16 23.52 -13.63
C ILE A 98 7.02 24.20 -12.26
N GLN A 99 5.88 24.83 -12.01
CA GLN A 99 5.60 25.50 -10.73
C GLN A 99 5.62 24.52 -9.55
N LEU A 100 5.13 23.28 -9.76
CA LEU A 100 5.14 22.24 -8.75
C LEU A 100 6.56 21.77 -8.42
N ASN A 101 7.40 21.57 -9.44
CA ASN A 101 8.81 21.20 -9.26
C ASN A 101 9.59 22.29 -8.51
N ILE A 102 9.32 23.57 -8.79
CA ILE A 102 9.89 24.70 -8.05
C ILE A 102 9.44 24.65 -6.57
N LEU A 103 8.14 24.46 -6.33
CA LEU A 103 7.59 24.41 -4.97
C LEU A 103 8.13 23.21 -4.16
N LEU A 104 8.25 22.04 -4.80
CA LEU A 104 8.77 20.82 -4.17
C LEU A 104 10.30 20.84 -3.99
N GLY A 105 11.02 21.63 -4.78
CA GLY A 105 12.48 21.70 -4.78
C GLY A 105 13.16 20.50 -5.44
N TYR A 106 12.42 19.70 -6.21
CA TYR A 106 12.96 18.60 -7.01
C TYR A 106 12.02 18.28 -8.19
N ASP A 107 12.54 17.55 -9.16
CA ASP A 107 11.77 17.08 -10.31
C ASP A 107 10.92 15.85 -9.95
N GLU A 108 9.62 16.07 -9.79
CA GLU A 108 8.67 15.01 -9.48
C GLU A 108 8.40 14.12 -10.71
N GLU A 109 8.36 14.70 -11.91
CA GLU A 109 8.11 13.94 -13.15
C GLU A 109 9.24 12.96 -13.41
N ALA A 110 10.50 13.38 -13.25
CA ALA A 110 11.63 12.47 -13.32
C ALA A 110 11.56 11.34 -12.27
N SER A 111 10.82 11.54 -11.17
CA SER A 111 10.58 10.50 -10.18
C SER A 111 9.48 9.53 -10.62
N TYR A 112 8.44 10.00 -11.31
CA TYR A 112 7.45 9.15 -11.96
C TYR A 112 8.04 8.38 -13.13
N ASP A 113 8.85 8.98 -14.00
CA ASP A 113 9.52 8.29 -15.12
C ASP A 113 10.32 7.06 -14.65
N ARG A 114 11.01 7.19 -13.51
CA ARG A 114 11.73 6.08 -12.89
C ARG A 114 10.79 4.99 -12.38
N ILE A 115 9.69 5.38 -11.75
CA ILE A 115 8.68 4.44 -11.25
C ILE A 115 8.01 3.74 -12.44
N ASP A 116 7.56 4.48 -13.45
CA ASP A 116 6.92 3.97 -14.65
C ASP A 116 7.83 2.94 -15.33
N SER A 117 9.13 3.23 -15.50
CA SER A 117 10.10 2.26 -16.04
C SER A 117 10.17 0.96 -15.23
N LEU A 118 10.09 1.04 -13.89
CA LEU A 118 10.09 -0.13 -13.02
C LEU A 118 8.76 -0.88 -13.09
N VAL A 119 7.64 -0.17 -13.08
CA VAL A 119 6.28 -0.71 -13.21
C VAL A 119 6.18 -1.54 -14.49
N TRP A 120 6.65 -1.01 -15.63
CA TRP A 120 6.71 -1.75 -16.89
C TRP A 120 7.52 -3.03 -16.78
N LYS A 121 8.67 -3.01 -16.11
CA LYS A 121 9.51 -4.20 -15.93
C LYS A 121 8.89 -5.23 -14.99
N VAL A 122 8.20 -4.76 -13.96
CA VAL A 122 7.66 -5.59 -12.90
C VAL A 122 6.36 -6.26 -13.33
N TYR A 123 5.41 -5.54 -13.90
CA TYR A 123 4.09 -6.09 -14.25
C TYR A 123 4.02 -6.74 -15.64
N LYS A 124 5.06 -6.59 -16.48
CA LYS A 124 5.05 -7.20 -17.82
C LYS A 124 4.98 -8.72 -17.76
N GLY A 125 3.92 -9.26 -18.37
CA GLY A 125 3.71 -10.70 -18.52
C GLY A 125 3.15 -11.38 -17.27
N THR A 126 2.73 -10.62 -16.25
CA THR A 126 2.05 -11.20 -15.09
C THR A 126 0.68 -11.76 -15.47
N ASN A 127 0.32 -12.92 -14.94
CA ASN A 127 -0.94 -13.59 -15.25
C ASN A 127 -1.81 -13.81 -14.00
N PHE A 128 -2.01 -12.74 -13.23
CA PHE A 128 -2.93 -12.74 -12.09
C PHE A 128 -3.90 -11.56 -12.19
N THR A 129 -5.07 -11.73 -11.62
CA THR A 129 -6.09 -10.70 -11.53
C THR A 129 -5.70 -9.63 -10.51
N ARG A 130 -6.30 -8.44 -10.65
CA ARG A 130 -6.21 -7.36 -9.66
C ARG A 130 -6.61 -7.84 -8.25
N LEU A 131 -7.63 -8.68 -8.14
CA LEU A 131 -8.09 -9.22 -6.85
C LEU A 131 -7.05 -10.14 -6.20
N GLU A 132 -6.38 -10.99 -6.99
CA GLU A 132 -5.31 -11.87 -6.50
C GLU A 132 -4.11 -11.05 -6.03
N LEU A 133 -3.71 -10.02 -6.77
CA LEU A 133 -2.64 -9.11 -6.35
C LEU A 133 -2.97 -8.40 -5.04
N THR A 134 -4.19 -7.88 -4.90
CA THR A 134 -4.64 -7.22 -3.66
C THR A 134 -4.62 -8.19 -2.48
N ARG A 135 -5.10 -9.41 -2.66
CA ARG A 135 -5.06 -10.46 -1.62
C ARG A 135 -3.63 -10.81 -1.21
N ALA A 136 -2.71 -10.96 -2.17
CA ALA A 136 -1.31 -11.24 -1.89
C ALA A 136 -0.63 -10.11 -1.09
N ARG A 137 -0.91 -8.84 -1.43
CA ARG A 137 -0.42 -7.66 -0.67
C ARG A 137 -0.96 -7.66 0.76
N GLN A 138 -2.27 -7.87 0.95
CA GLN A 138 -2.91 -7.95 2.27
C GLN A 138 -2.31 -9.07 3.12
N LYS A 139 -2.15 -10.27 2.55
CA LYS A 139 -1.53 -11.41 3.22
C LYS A 139 -0.10 -11.10 3.66
N ARG A 140 0.70 -10.46 2.80
CA ARG A 140 2.07 -10.02 3.15
C ARG A 140 2.07 -8.99 4.29
N GLN A 141 1.16 -8.02 4.28
CA GLN A 141 1.04 -7.00 5.32
C GLN A 141 0.68 -7.61 6.67
N MET A 142 -0.32 -8.51 6.71
CA MET A 142 -0.72 -9.22 7.93
C MET A 142 0.44 -10.02 8.54
N ASN A 143 1.23 -10.69 7.70
CA ASN A 143 2.41 -11.43 8.16
C ASN A 143 3.49 -10.50 8.74
N GLN A 144 3.67 -9.29 8.17
CA GLN A 144 4.62 -8.31 8.70
C GLN A 144 4.20 -7.74 10.06
N ILE A 145 2.90 -7.43 10.25
CA ILE A 145 2.36 -6.95 11.53
C ILE A 145 2.59 -7.98 12.63
N THR A 146 2.34 -9.26 12.34
CA THR A 146 2.52 -10.38 13.28
C THR A 146 3.97 -10.49 13.78
N ILE A 147 4.95 -10.14 12.96
CA ILE A 147 6.39 -10.23 13.30
C ILE A 147 6.87 -8.98 14.07
N SER A 148 6.19 -7.84 13.96
CA SER A 148 6.65 -6.53 14.46
C SER A 148 6.18 -6.19 15.89
N THR A 149 5.92 -7.17 16.75
CA THR A 149 5.43 -6.98 18.14
C THR A 149 6.44 -6.40 19.13
N ARG A 150 7.52 -5.74 18.68
CA ARG A 150 8.46 -5.01 19.56
C ARG A 150 7.81 -3.74 20.11
N ASP A 151 8.15 -3.37 21.35
CA ASP A 151 7.69 -2.15 22.05
C ASP A 151 8.15 -0.86 21.34
N THR A 152 7.48 -0.52 20.24
CA THR A 152 7.52 0.79 19.60
C THR A 152 6.39 1.65 20.16
N ASP A 153 6.66 2.92 20.45
CA ASP A 153 5.64 3.90 20.84
C ASP A 153 4.40 3.78 19.96
N SER A 154 3.22 3.73 20.59
CA SER A 154 1.93 3.46 19.90
C SER A 154 1.63 4.49 18.80
N GLU A 155 2.07 5.74 19.00
CA GLU A 155 1.96 6.80 18.00
C GLU A 155 2.86 6.54 16.79
N GLN A 156 4.12 6.15 17.00
CA GLN A 156 5.05 5.85 15.91
C GLN A 156 4.58 4.64 15.10
N ARG A 157 4.06 3.60 15.77
CA ARG A 157 3.46 2.45 15.10
C ARG A 157 2.27 2.86 14.22
N CYS A 158 1.37 3.72 14.74
CA CYS A 158 0.24 4.25 13.97
C CYS A 158 0.71 5.03 12.73
N ILE A 159 1.74 5.87 12.85
CA ILE A 159 2.31 6.62 11.73
C ILE A 159 2.92 5.67 10.69
N ASP A 160 3.61 4.62 11.13
CA ASP A 160 4.21 3.62 10.25
C ASP A 160 3.14 2.84 9.47
N ASP A 161 2.03 2.47 10.12
CA ASP A 161 0.88 1.86 9.48
C ASP A 161 0.27 2.79 8.40
N CYS A 162 0.04 4.08 8.73
CA CYS A 162 -0.44 5.06 7.74
C CYS A 162 0.49 5.17 6.52
N ASN A 163 1.81 5.08 6.72
CA ASN A 163 2.78 5.15 5.63
C ASN A 163 2.84 3.85 4.80
N ALA A 164 2.63 2.70 5.45
CA ALA A 164 2.53 1.41 4.77
C ALA A 164 1.29 1.37 3.87
N ASP A 165 0.14 1.80 4.39
CA ASP A 165 -1.11 1.88 3.63
C ASP A 165 -0.98 2.85 2.45
N ALA A 166 -0.42 4.04 2.67
CA ALA A 166 -0.16 5.00 1.60
C ALA A 166 0.77 4.42 0.51
N THR A 167 1.74 3.58 0.88
CA THR A 167 2.59 2.89 -0.10
C THR A 167 1.79 1.89 -0.92
N ASN A 168 0.93 1.08 -0.27
CA ASN A 168 0.11 0.08 -0.95
C ASN A 168 -0.89 0.73 -1.92
N GLU A 169 -1.49 1.86 -1.53
CA GLU A 169 -2.38 2.62 -2.38
C GLU A 169 -1.64 3.28 -3.56
N ASP A 170 -0.43 3.82 -3.35
CA ASP A 170 0.38 4.35 -4.47
C ASP A 170 0.78 3.21 -5.43
N MET A 171 1.19 2.05 -4.92
CA MET A 171 1.43 0.84 -5.73
C MET A 171 0.22 0.46 -6.58
N GLU A 172 -0.99 0.70 -6.08
CA GLU A 172 -2.23 0.46 -6.80
C GLU A 172 -2.54 1.53 -7.86
N CYS A 173 -2.24 2.81 -7.57
CA CYS A 173 -2.27 3.88 -8.57
C CYS A 173 -1.36 3.54 -9.75
N GLN A 174 -0.12 3.08 -9.47
CA GLN A 174 0.84 2.72 -10.52
C GLN A 174 0.43 1.47 -11.31
N HIS A 175 -0.13 0.47 -10.64
CA HIS A 175 -0.65 -0.73 -11.31
C HIS A 175 -1.85 -0.41 -12.20
N THR A 176 -2.75 0.46 -11.75
CA THR A 176 -3.89 0.93 -12.55
C THR A 176 -3.42 1.72 -13.76
N TYR A 177 -2.47 2.64 -13.57
CA TYR A 177 -1.85 3.40 -14.65
C TYR A 177 -1.26 2.46 -15.73
N TYR A 178 -0.51 1.45 -15.31
CA TYR A 178 0.05 0.45 -16.20
C TYR A 178 -1.03 -0.26 -17.04
N ALA A 179 -2.09 -0.75 -16.39
CA ALA A 179 -3.18 -1.44 -17.06
C ALA A 179 -3.88 -0.50 -18.08
N GLU A 180 -4.15 0.75 -17.70
CA GLU A 180 -4.77 1.73 -18.60
C GLU A 180 -3.90 2.04 -19.83
N ILE A 181 -2.57 2.12 -19.67
CA ILE A 181 -1.67 2.31 -20.82
C ILE A 181 -1.65 1.07 -21.71
N GLN A 182 -1.61 -0.14 -21.13
CA GLN A 182 -1.68 -1.37 -21.92
C GLN A 182 -2.99 -1.48 -22.68
N ASP A 183 -4.11 -1.17 -22.04
CA ASP A 183 -5.42 -1.17 -22.70
C ASP A 183 -5.45 -0.13 -23.83
N ALA A 184 -4.89 1.06 -23.63
CA ALA A 184 -4.75 2.06 -24.68
C ALA A 184 -3.93 1.54 -25.87
N GLU A 185 -2.78 0.92 -25.61
CA GLU A 185 -1.91 0.36 -26.64
C GLU A 185 -2.51 -0.86 -27.34
N ASN A 186 -3.30 -1.67 -26.65
CA ASN A 186 -3.95 -2.86 -27.21
C ASN A 186 -5.27 -2.53 -27.92
N SER A 187 -5.89 -1.39 -27.60
CA SER A 187 -7.14 -0.94 -28.23
C SER A 187 -6.97 -0.45 -29.66
N MET A 188 -5.74 -0.32 -30.14
CA MET A 188 -5.40 0.17 -31.47
C MET A 188 -4.42 -0.78 -32.16
N SER A 189 -4.71 -1.11 -33.42
CA SER A 189 -3.75 -1.78 -34.31
C SER A 189 -2.54 -0.90 -34.61
N ASP A 190 -1.44 -1.50 -35.06
CA ASP A 190 -0.22 -0.74 -35.41
C ASP A 190 -0.48 0.30 -36.52
N TRP A 191 -1.36 -0.01 -37.47
CA TRP A 191 -1.81 0.94 -38.48
C TRP A 191 -2.60 2.10 -37.90
N GLU A 192 -3.53 1.85 -36.96
CA GLU A 192 -4.27 2.92 -36.29
C GLU A 192 -3.36 3.81 -35.46
N LYS A 193 -2.35 3.24 -34.79
CA LYS A 193 -1.35 4.02 -34.03
C LYS A 193 -0.55 4.95 -34.95
N LEU A 194 -0.20 4.48 -36.14
CA LEU A 194 0.53 5.26 -37.14
C LEU A 194 -0.35 6.38 -37.73
N MET A 195 -1.61 6.07 -38.03
CA MET A 195 -2.53 7.00 -38.68
C MET A 195 -3.18 8.00 -37.71
N TYR A 196 -3.36 7.61 -36.44
CA TYR A 196 -4.04 8.39 -35.41
C TYR A 196 -3.22 8.45 -34.11
N PRO A 197 -1.97 8.95 -34.15
CA PRO A 197 -1.10 9.00 -32.98
C PRO A 197 -1.69 9.87 -31.86
N GLU A 198 -2.43 10.93 -32.21
CA GLU A 198 -3.11 11.83 -31.27
C GLU A 198 -4.16 11.10 -30.42
N ARG A 199 -4.84 10.09 -30.99
CA ARG A 199 -5.81 9.28 -30.25
C ARG A 199 -5.14 8.44 -29.18
N LEU A 200 -4.00 7.83 -29.51
CA LEU A 200 -3.21 7.08 -28.55
C LEU A 200 -2.68 7.99 -27.45
N GLU A 201 -2.13 9.16 -27.82
CA GLU A 201 -1.62 10.11 -26.83
C GLU A 201 -2.71 10.64 -25.91
N TYR A 202 -3.92 10.90 -26.42
CA TYR A 202 -5.08 11.26 -25.60
C TYR A 202 -5.42 10.19 -24.56
N LEU A 203 -5.40 8.90 -24.93
CA LEU A 203 -5.64 7.81 -23.99
C LEU A 203 -4.52 7.70 -22.94
N LYS A 204 -3.27 7.88 -23.35
CA LYS A 204 -2.12 7.90 -22.43
C LYS A 204 -2.21 9.07 -21.46
N GLU A 205 -2.59 10.25 -21.94
CA GLU A 205 -2.79 11.43 -21.12
C GLU A 205 -3.92 11.25 -20.11
N ARG A 206 -5.03 10.61 -20.51
CA ARG A 206 -6.11 10.23 -19.60
C ARG A 206 -5.61 9.32 -18.47
N ALA A 207 -4.76 8.35 -18.78
CA ALA A 207 -4.17 7.46 -17.78
C ALA A 207 -3.23 8.21 -16.82
N ARG A 208 -2.40 9.13 -17.33
CA ARG A 208 -1.56 10.01 -16.49
C ARG A 208 -2.42 10.84 -15.52
N ASN A 209 -3.51 11.41 -16.01
CA ASN A 209 -4.43 12.19 -15.18
C ASN A 209 -5.11 11.33 -14.10
N SER A 210 -5.52 10.11 -14.45
CA SER A 210 -6.06 9.11 -13.49
C SER A 210 -5.05 8.79 -12.38
N ARG A 211 -3.78 8.54 -12.75
CA ARG A 211 -2.67 8.33 -11.80
C ARG A 211 -2.47 9.53 -10.88
N ASP A 212 -2.40 10.74 -11.43
CA ASP A 212 -2.12 11.96 -10.66
C ASP A 212 -3.25 12.26 -9.67
N GLU A 213 -4.51 12.02 -10.05
CA GLU A 213 -5.67 12.12 -9.15
C GLU A 213 -5.63 11.06 -8.04
N CYS A 214 -5.24 9.82 -8.38
CA CYS A 214 -5.07 8.74 -7.42
C CYS A 214 -3.99 9.08 -6.39
N VAL A 215 -2.78 9.46 -6.82
CA VAL A 215 -1.67 9.83 -5.91
C VAL A 215 -2.03 11.03 -5.03
N LYS A 216 -2.71 12.02 -5.58
CA LYS A 216 -3.22 13.16 -4.79
C LYS A 216 -4.18 12.73 -3.68
N LYS A 217 -5.02 11.72 -3.93
CA LYS A 217 -5.91 11.14 -2.92
C LYS A 217 -5.09 10.41 -1.86
N VAL A 218 -4.10 9.62 -2.25
CA VAL A 218 -3.16 8.93 -1.33
C VAL A 218 -2.51 9.91 -0.37
N ASP A 219 -1.98 11.04 -0.88
CA ASP A 219 -1.37 12.07 -0.05
C ASP A 219 -2.36 12.63 0.98
N LYS A 220 -3.60 12.92 0.55
CA LYS A 220 -4.65 13.47 1.42
C LYS A 220 -5.08 12.49 2.50
N ASP A 221 -5.29 11.23 2.13
CA ASP A 221 -5.76 10.18 3.04
C ASP A 221 -4.66 9.85 4.08
N ARG A 222 -3.40 9.80 3.65
CA ARG A 222 -2.24 9.68 4.55
C ARG A 222 -2.16 10.83 5.54
N GLU A 223 -2.29 12.07 5.08
CA GLU A 223 -2.30 13.24 5.97
C GLU A 223 -3.43 13.18 7.00
N GLY A 224 -4.62 12.71 6.60
CA GLY A 224 -5.74 12.47 7.50
C GLY A 224 -5.40 11.42 8.57
N CYS A 225 -4.92 10.27 8.13
CA CYS A 225 -4.52 9.15 8.99
C CYS A 225 -3.50 9.58 10.05
N VAL A 226 -2.42 10.27 9.64
CA VAL A 226 -1.37 10.74 10.56
C VAL A 226 -1.92 11.75 11.57
N LYS A 227 -2.78 12.69 11.15
CA LYS A 227 -3.41 13.64 12.09
C LYS A 227 -4.25 12.94 13.14
N ASP A 228 -4.90 11.84 12.78
CA ASP A 228 -5.72 11.07 13.71
C ASP A 228 -4.87 10.19 14.65
N CYS A 229 -3.67 9.77 14.24
CA CYS A 229 -2.69 9.16 15.14
C CYS A 229 -2.29 10.14 16.26
N CYS A 230 -1.93 11.39 15.91
CA CYS A 230 -1.47 12.38 16.87
C CYS A 230 -2.57 12.93 17.80
N LYS A 231 -3.86 12.76 17.46
CA LYS A 231 -4.98 13.16 18.34
C LYS A 231 -5.27 12.14 19.43
N LYS A 232 -4.96 10.85 19.20
CA LYS A 232 -5.26 9.75 20.13
C LYS A 232 -4.34 9.73 21.35
N THR A 233 -3.31 10.58 21.40
CA THR A 233 -2.32 10.68 22.48
C THR A 233 -2.56 11.85 23.45
N THR A 234 -3.68 12.57 23.33
CA THR A 234 -4.16 13.61 24.27
C THR A 234 -5.44 13.19 24.95
#